data_AF-A0A972W127-F1
#
_entry.id   AF-A0A972W127-F1
#
_cell.length_a   1.000
_cell.length_b   1.000
_cell.length_c   1.000
_cell.angle_alpha   90.00
_cell.angle_beta   90.00
_cell.angle_gamma   90.00
#
_symmetry.space_group_name_H-M   'P 1'
#
loop_
_entity.id
_entity.type
_entity.pdbx_description
1 polymer ?
#
loop_
_entity_poly.entity_id
_entity_poly.type
_entity_poly.pdbx_seq_one_letter_code
_entity_poly.pdbx_strand_id
1 'polypeptide(L)' 'MERNKGKRGRRKSDKKLVLVTLELLEGDVRRAYAPCISIASTSTFRRFFATYISKDAKIITDEWIGYIPLKKNI' A
#
# COMPACT_ATOMS: atom_id res chain seq x y z
N MET A 1 13.07 -15.25 25.59
CA MET A 1 12.94 -14.86 24.17
C MET A 1 12.92 -16.13 23.32
N GLU A 2 11.87 -16.38 22.52
CA GLU A 2 11.92 -17.14 21.24
C GLU A 2 10.50 -17.33 20.64
N ARG A 3 9.93 -16.29 20.01
CA ARG A 3 8.61 -16.42 19.35
C ARG A 3 8.67 -16.96 17.91
N ASN A 4 9.88 -17.15 17.34
CA ASN A 4 10.05 -17.36 15.89
C ASN A 4 11.13 -18.37 15.45
N LYS A 5 11.84 -19.07 16.36
CA LYS A 5 12.75 -20.15 15.92
C LYS A 5 11.93 -21.26 15.22
N GLY A 6 12.32 -21.62 13.99
CA GLY A 6 11.65 -22.64 13.18
C GLY A 6 10.43 -22.19 12.37
N LYS A 7 9.90 -20.97 12.56
CA LYS A 7 8.78 -20.45 11.76
C LYS A 7 9.28 -19.73 10.51
N ARG A 8 9.11 -20.35 9.33
CA ARG A 8 9.45 -19.76 8.02
C ARG A 8 8.21 -19.18 7.32
N GLY A 9 8.43 -18.15 6.50
CA GLY A 9 7.43 -17.57 5.61
C GLY A 9 6.19 -17.02 6.34
N ARG A 10 4.99 -17.36 5.83
CA ARG A 10 3.69 -16.88 6.33
C ARG A 10 3.46 -17.12 7.82
N ARG A 11 4.19 -18.04 8.46
CA ARG A 11 4.06 -18.39 9.89
C ARG A 11 4.86 -17.50 10.85
N LYS A 12 5.75 -16.63 10.38
CA LYS A 12 6.53 -15.71 11.24
C LYS A 12 5.62 -14.61 11.79
N SER A 13 5.72 -14.29 13.09
CA SER A 13 4.82 -13.33 13.75
C SER A 13 5.18 -11.86 13.51
N ASP A 14 6.45 -11.61 13.16
CA ASP A 14 6.99 -10.26 12.95
C ASP A 14 7.05 -9.94 11.45
N LYS A 15 5.88 -9.62 10.90
CA LYS A 15 5.72 -9.32 9.47
C LYS A 15 5.69 -7.82 9.28
N LYS A 16 6.37 -7.37 8.22
CA LYS A 16 6.22 -6.01 7.71
C LYS A 16 4.92 -5.91 6.92
N LEU A 17 4.18 -4.84 7.14
CA LEU A 17 3.08 -4.44 6.30
C LEU A 17 3.62 -3.48 5.26
N VAL A 18 3.26 -3.70 4.00
CA VAL A 18 3.80 -2.96 2.85
C VAL A 18 2.62 -2.49 2.02
N LEU A 19 2.58 -1.20 1.70
CA LEU A 19 1.67 -0.66 0.70
C LEU A 19 2.32 -0.84 -0.66
N VAL A 20 1.66 -1.51 -1.59
CA VAL A 20 2.19 -1.72 -2.94
C VAL A 20 1.40 -0.86 -3.92
N THR A 21 2.10 -0.10 -4.75
CA THR A 21 1.49 0.74 -5.79
C THR A 21 2.31 0.66 -7.06
N LEU A 22 1.62 0.50 -8.20
CA LEU A 22 2.22 0.46 -9.53
C LEU A 22 1.76 1.67 -10.34
N GLU A 23 2.72 2.38 -10.93
CA GLU A 23 2.48 3.43 -11.91
C GLU A 23 2.56 2.79 -13.31
N LEU A 24 1.45 2.88 -14.04
CA LEU A 24 1.31 2.37 -15.40
C LEU A 24 1.28 3.56 -16.37
N LEU A 25 2.13 3.54 -17.40
CA LEU A 25 2.12 4.51 -18.49
C LEU A 25 2.15 3.75 -19.80
N GLU A 26 1.18 4.00 -20.68
CA GLU A 26 1.06 3.34 -21.99
C GLU A 26 0.97 1.80 -21.92
N GLY A 27 0.43 1.27 -20.81
CA GLY A 27 0.27 -0.16 -20.58
C GLY A 27 1.47 -0.83 -19.90
N ASP A 28 2.60 -0.13 -19.77
CA ASP A 28 3.80 -0.65 -19.12
C ASP A 28 3.94 -0.12 -17.68
N VAL A 29 4.50 -0.97 -16.81
CA VAL A 29 4.89 -0.56 -15.46
C VAL A 29 6.12 0.34 -15.54
N ARG A 30 6.01 1.58 -15.06
CA ARG A 30 7.12 2.54 -15.00
C ARG A 30 7.73 2.60 -13.61
N ARG A 31 6.90 2.74 -12.57
CA ARG A 31 7.36 2.85 -11.18
C ARG A 31 6.59 1.91 -10.27
N ALA A 32 7.27 1.42 -9.26
CA ALA A 32 6.68 0.64 -8.19
C ALA A 32 7.08 1.24 -6.84
N TYR A 33 6.10 1.46 -5.98
CA TYR A 33 6.30 1.92 -4.62
C TYR A 33 5.93 0.80 -3.65
N ALA A 34 6.80 0.55 -2.68
CA ALA A 34 6.62 -0.47 -1.66
C ALA A 34 7.02 0.02 -0.25
N PRO A 35 6.50 1.16 0.25
CA PRO A 35 6.85 1.61 1.58
C PRO A 35 6.32 0.63 2.66
N CYS A 36 7.17 0.37 3.64
CA CYS A 36 6.74 -0.29 4.87
C CYS A 36 5.87 0.67 5.69
N ILE A 37 4.71 0.19 6.12
CA ILE A 37 3.76 0.94 6.95
C ILE A 37 3.53 0.19 8.26
N SER A 38 3.24 0.91 9.33
CA SER A 38 2.90 0.30 10.63
C SER A 38 1.43 -0.07 10.73
N ILE A 39 0.56 0.68 10.03
CA ILE A 39 -0.89 0.49 10.04
C ILE A 39 -1.48 0.78 8.67
N ALA A 40 -2.37 -0.10 8.23
CA ALA A 40 -3.09 0.02 6.98
C ALA A 40 -4.44 0.71 7.24
N SER A 41 -4.41 2.04 7.19
CA SER A 41 -5.56 2.91 7.47
C SER A 41 -5.72 3.96 6.38
N THR A 42 -6.92 4.53 6.29
CA THR A 42 -7.23 5.65 5.39
C THR A 42 -6.27 6.82 5.56
N SER A 43 -5.83 7.15 6.78
CA SER A 43 -4.88 8.25 7.01
C SER A 43 -3.50 7.97 6.42
N THR A 44 -3.00 6.73 6.58
CA THR A 44 -1.74 6.29 5.96
C THR A 44 -1.82 6.39 4.44
N PHE A 45 -2.90 5.89 3.84
CA PHE A 45 -3.08 5.92 2.38
C PHE A 45 -3.23 7.35 1.85
N ARG A 46 -4.02 8.20 2.52
CA ARG A 46 -4.20 9.59 2.11
C ARG A 46 -2.86 10.34 2.00
N ARG A 47 -1.98 10.15 2.99
CA ARG A 47 -0.65 10.77 2.97
C ARG A 47 0.19 10.26 1.81
N PHE A 48 0.16 8.95 1.54
CA PHE A 48 0.86 8.36 0.41
C PHE A 48 0.35 8.92 -0.93
N PHE A 49 -0.97 8.93 -1.14
CA PHE A 49 -1.60 9.46 -2.35
C PHE A 49 -1.20 10.92 -2.59
N ALA A 50 -1.33 11.77 -1.57
CA ALA A 50 -0.98 13.19 -1.68
C ALA A 50 0.51 13.44 -1.96
N THR A 51 1.39 12.50 -1.63
CA THR A 51 2.85 12.66 -1.80
C THR A 51 3.32 12.13 -3.17
N TYR A 52 2.77 11.01 -3.63
CA TYR A 52 3.36 10.24 -4.74
C TYR A 52 2.43 10.06 -5.95
N ILE A 53 1.14 10.37 -5.82
CA ILE A 53 0.15 10.14 -6.89
C ILE A 53 -0.38 11.49 -7.35
N SER A 54 -0.33 11.74 -8.67
CA SER A 54 -0.92 12.94 -9.28
C SER A 54 -2.43 12.96 -9.05
N LYS A 55 -3.01 14.16 -8.88
CA LYS A 55 -4.47 14.35 -8.79
C LYS A 55 -5.19 13.99 -10.10
N ASP A 56 -4.47 14.05 -11.22
CA ASP A 56 -5.01 13.69 -12.54
C ASP A 56 -4.86 12.19 -12.84
N ALA A 57 -4.25 11.41 -11.95
CA ALA A 57 -4.04 9.99 -12.17
C ALA A 57 -5.35 9.20 -12.04
N LYS A 58 -5.62 8.32 -13.00
CA LYS A 58 -6.67 7.32 -12.86
C LYS A 58 -6.23 6.25 -11.86
N ILE A 59 -6.88 6.20 -10.71
CA ILE A 59 -6.55 5.22 -9.65
C ILE A 59 -7.48 4.01 -9.69
N ILE A 60 -6.88 2.83 -9.62
CA ILE A 60 -7.55 1.55 -9.44
C ILE A 60 -7.02 0.95 -8.13
N THR A 61 -7.91 0.53 -7.25
CA THR A 61 -7.56 -0.08 -5.96
C THR A 61 -8.05 -1.52 -5.91
N ASP A 62 -7.57 -2.30 -4.94
CA ASP A 62 -8.07 -3.65 -4.61
C ASP A 62 -9.47 -3.65 -3.92
N GLU A 63 -10.18 -2.53 -4.04
CA GLU A 63 -11.51 -2.29 -3.44
C GLU A 63 -11.61 -2.41 -1.91
N TRP A 64 -10.49 -2.41 -1.18
CA TRP A 64 -10.57 -2.47 0.27
C TRP A 64 -11.25 -1.24 0.91
N ILE A 65 -12.03 -1.47 1.97
CA ILE A 65 -12.88 -0.48 2.66
C ILE A 65 -12.11 0.79 3.06
N GLY A 66 -10.82 0.65 3.40
CA GLY A 66 -9.96 1.77 3.77
C GLY A 66 -9.79 2.83 2.66
N TYR A 67 -10.04 2.49 1.40
CA TYR A 67 -9.98 3.42 0.26
C TYR A 67 -11.27 4.21 0.03
N ILE A 68 -12.42 3.75 0.56
CA ILE A 68 -13.73 4.39 0.35
C ILE A 68 -13.71 5.88 0.74
N PRO A 69 -13.16 6.30 1.89
CA PRO A 69 -13.15 7.71 2.26
C PRO A 69 -12.23 8.57 1.38
N LEU A 70 -11.30 7.95 0.65
CA LEU A 70 -10.38 8.66 -0.23
C LEU A 70 -11.05 9.05 -1.55
N LYS A 71 -12.05 8.30 -2.02
CA LYS A 71 -12.77 8.59 -3.28
C LYS A 71 -13.39 9.99 -3.36
N LYS A 72 -13.67 10.62 -2.22
CA LYS A 72 -14.27 11.96 -2.17
C LYS A 72 -13.26 13.11 -2.35
N ASN A 73 -11.95 12.83 -2.21
CA ASN A 73 -10.89 13.85 -2.13
C ASN A 73 -9.60 13.45 -2.89
N ILE A 74 -9.72 12.48 -3.80
CA ILE A 74 -8.69 12.15 -4.79
C ILE A 74 -8.99 12.96 -6.04
#